data_AF-R9IDX7-F1
#
_entry.id   AF-R9IDX7-F1
#
_cell.length_a   1.000
_cell.length_b   1.000
_cell.length_c   1.000
_cell.angle_alpha   90.00
_cell.angle_beta   90.00
_cell.angle_gamma   90.00
#
_symmetry.space_group_name_H-M   'P 1'
#
loop_
_entity.id
_entity.type
_entity.pdbx_description
1 polymer ?
#
loop_
_entity_poly.entity_id
_entity_poly.type
_entity_poly.pdbx_seq_one_letter_code
_entity_poly.pdbx_strand_id
1 'polypeptide(L)'
;MAPYAKGQVGVKQAMDDFVKEGGTVLHEEVTIELNGVRNRFDFVGVKNDIPYLFEIKNGPNVGLTPNQKINLPQLMQNKPAFIPVGKNAMKIKLPNFTVGQPYSEPYIVVFKHYF
;
A
#
# COMPACT_ATOMS: atom_id res chain seq x y z
N MET A 1 19.00 -4.95 -16.51
CA MET A 1 17.53 -4.85 -16.28
C MET A 1 17.12 -3.39 -16.24
N ALA A 2 16.06 -3.02 -16.95
CA ALA A 2 15.49 -1.67 -16.90
C ALA A 2 14.98 -1.35 -15.47
N PRO A 3 14.98 -0.08 -15.03
CA PRO A 3 14.54 0.32 -13.68
C PRO A 3 13.16 -0.21 -13.29
N TYR A 4 12.22 -0.25 -14.24
CA TYR A 4 10.88 -0.78 -14.05
C TYR A 4 10.88 -2.28 -13.68
N ALA A 5 11.69 -3.08 -14.36
CA ALA A 5 11.81 -4.51 -14.08
C ALA A 5 12.42 -4.77 -12.69
N LYS A 6 13.32 -3.91 -12.22
CA LYS A 6 13.85 -3.99 -10.84
C LYS A 6 12.77 -3.67 -9.81
N GLY A 7 11.96 -2.63 -10.05
CA GLY A 7 10.83 -2.29 -9.18
C GLY A 7 9.89 -3.48 -8.96
N GLN A 8 9.48 -4.16 -10.04
CA GLN A 8 8.61 -5.33 -9.96
C GLN A 8 9.22 -6.51 -9.18
N VAL A 9 10.54 -6.72 -9.29
CA VAL A 9 11.23 -7.76 -8.49
C VAL A 9 11.12 -7.46 -7.00
N GLY A 10 11.30 -6.20 -6.59
CA GLY A 10 11.18 -5.80 -5.19
C GLY A 10 9.75 -5.97 -4.65
N VAL A 11 8.74 -5.59 -5.44
CA VAL A 11 7.32 -5.78 -5.08
C VAL A 11 7.00 -7.27 -4.94
N LYS A 12 7.42 -8.10 -5.90
CA LYS A 12 7.19 -9.55 -5.85
C LYS A 12 7.85 -10.18 -4.63
N GLN A 13 9.09 -9.81 -4.33
CA GLN A 13 9.79 -10.30 -3.14
C GLN A 13 9.06 -9.90 -1.84
N ALA A 14 8.58 -8.67 -1.75
CA ALA A 14 7.81 -8.20 -0.60
C ALA A 14 6.48 -8.97 -0.43
N MET A 15 5.80 -9.28 -1.53
CA MET A 15 4.59 -10.11 -1.53
C MET A 15 4.90 -11.53 -1.05
N ASP A 16 5.96 -12.16 -1.56
CA ASP A 16 6.37 -13.51 -1.15
C ASP A 16 6.74 -13.56 0.34
N ASP A 17 7.46 -12.55 0.83
CA ASP A 17 7.81 -12.41 2.25
C ASP A 17 6.55 -12.25 3.12
N PHE A 18 5.61 -11.39 2.71
CA PHE A 18 4.37 -11.18 3.42
C PHE A 18 3.52 -12.45 3.51
N VAL A 19 3.46 -13.25 2.44
CA VAL A 19 2.77 -14.54 2.43
C VAL A 19 3.45 -15.56 3.36
N LYS A 20 4.78 -15.63 3.35
CA LYS A 20 5.54 -16.50 4.28
C LYS A 20 5.32 -16.12 5.75
N GLU A 21 5.12 -14.85 6.02
CA GLU A 21 4.77 -14.35 7.35
C GLU A 21 3.30 -14.62 7.75
N GLY A 22 2.52 -15.30 6.91
CA GLY A 22 1.12 -15.66 7.17
C GLY A 22 0.10 -14.61 6.70
N GLY A 23 0.49 -13.66 5.86
CA GLY A 23 -0.41 -12.72 5.21
C GLY A 23 -0.99 -13.25 3.90
N THR A 24 -2.03 -12.59 3.41
CA THR A 24 -2.65 -12.85 2.10
C THR A 24 -2.61 -11.58 1.27
N VAL A 25 -2.02 -11.63 0.07
CA VAL A 25 -2.08 -10.49 -0.85
C VAL A 25 -3.48 -10.40 -1.48
N LEU A 26 -4.08 -9.22 -1.45
CA LEU A 26 -5.42 -8.98 -1.99
C LEU A 26 -5.35 -8.41 -3.40
N HIS A 27 -4.59 -7.34 -3.60
CA HIS A 27 -4.43 -6.73 -4.92
C HIS A 27 -3.21 -5.79 -4.98
N GLU A 28 -2.60 -5.69 -6.15
CA GLU A 28 -1.52 -4.74 -6.47
C GLU A 28 -2.08 -3.36 -6.88
N GLU A 29 -1.24 -2.33 -6.81
CA GLU A 29 -1.53 -0.98 -7.31
C GLU A 29 -2.85 -0.40 -6.81
N VAL A 30 -3.05 -0.43 -5.50
CA VAL A 30 -4.29 0.02 -4.86
C VAL A 30 -4.16 1.49 -4.49
N THR A 31 -5.12 2.30 -4.93
CA THR A 31 -5.10 3.75 -4.67
C THR A 31 -6.04 4.10 -3.53
N ILE A 32 -5.57 4.99 -2.66
CA ILE A 32 -6.37 5.64 -1.63
C ILE A 32 -6.25 7.16 -1.76
N GLU A 33 -7.19 7.87 -1.18
CA GLU A 33 -7.21 9.32 -1.09
C GLU A 33 -7.25 9.75 0.38
N LEU A 34 -6.39 10.68 0.74
CA LEU A 34 -6.36 11.33 2.05
C LEU A 34 -6.36 12.85 1.81
N ASN A 35 -7.38 13.55 2.30
CA ASN A 35 -7.50 15.01 2.18
C ASN A 35 -7.32 15.52 0.73
N GLY A 36 -7.89 14.81 -0.26
CA GLY A 36 -7.77 15.13 -1.68
C GLY A 36 -6.45 14.73 -2.33
N VAL A 37 -5.48 14.19 -1.58
CA VAL A 37 -4.20 13.72 -2.10
C VAL A 37 -4.25 12.20 -2.29
N ARG A 38 -4.01 11.75 -3.52
CA ARG A 38 -3.99 10.33 -3.87
C ARG A 38 -2.62 9.70 -3.67
N ASN A 39 -2.61 8.53 -3.01
CA ASN A 39 -1.44 7.66 -2.92
C ASN A 39 -1.79 6.28 -3.48
N ARG A 40 -0.99 5.80 -4.43
CA ARG A 40 -1.08 4.43 -4.93
C ARG A 40 -0.01 3.58 -4.26
N PHE A 41 -0.44 2.62 -3.45
CA PHE A 41 0.41 1.61 -2.85
C PHE A 41 0.74 0.51 -3.86
N ASP A 42 1.92 -0.09 -3.73
CA ASP A 42 2.37 -1.16 -4.61
C ASP A 42 1.49 -2.40 -4.48
N PHE A 43 1.08 -2.75 -3.26
CA PHE A 43 0.02 -3.73 -3.02
C PHE A 43 -0.66 -3.57 -1.67
N VAL A 44 -1.80 -4.23 -1.52
CA VAL A 44 -2.51 -4.38 -0.25
C VAL A 44 -2.69 -5.85 0.06
N GLY A 45 -2.40 -6.21 1.30
CA GLY A 45 -2.65 -7.53 1.84
C GLY A 45 -3.47 -7.47 3.13
N VAL A 46 -3.82 -8.63 3.67
CA VAL A 46 -4.49 -8.77 4.96
C VAL A 46 -3.77 -9.82 5.81
N LYS A 47 -3.66 -9.56 7.10
CA LYS A 47 -3.15 -10.51 8.10
C LYS A 47 -3.83 -10.24 9.42
N ASN A 48 -4.39 -11.27 10.05
CA ASN A 48 -5.20 -11.15 11.28
C ASN A 48 -6.31 -10.09 11.14
N ASP A 49 -7.04 -10.13 10.03
CA ASP A 49 -8.13 -9.20 9.66
C ASP A 49 -7.74 -7.71 9.54
N ILE A 50 -6.45 -7.39 9.67
CA ILE A 50 -5.93 -6.03 9.51
C ILE A 50 -5.37 -5.89 8.09
N PRO A 51 -5.79 -4.87 7.31
CA PRO A 51 -5.14 -4.54 6.05
C PRO A 51 -3.75 -3.95 6.24
N TYR A 52 -2.84 -4.39 5.38
CA TYR A 52 -1.47 -3.92 5.26
C TYR A 52 -1.30 -3.24 3.90
N LEU A 53 -0.97 -1.94 3.92
CA LEU A 53 -0.74 -1.12 2.73
C LEU A 53 0.77 -1.03 2.49
N PHE A 54 1.26 -1.64 1.40
CA PHE A 54 2.69 -1.75 1.14
C PHE A 54 3.18 -0.73 0.13
N GLU A 55 4.28 -0.05 0.49
CA GLU A 55 5.05 0.82 -0.38
C GLU A 55 6.50 0.32 -0.41
N ILE A 56 6.98 -0.05 -1.59
CA ILE A 56 8.25 -0.73 -1.82
C ILE A 56 9.14 0.15 -2.68
N LYS A 57 10.33 0.47 -2.16
CA LYS A 57 11.39 1.10 -2.95
C LYS A 57 12.47 0.07 -3.25
N ASN A 58 12.95 0.06 -4.49
CA ASN A 58 14.07 -0.79 -4.90
C ASN A 58 15.19 0.05 -5.50
N GLY A 59 16.34 0.10 -4.82
CA GLY A 59 17.57 0.74 -5.28
C GLY A 59 17.98 1.98 -4.48
N PRO A 60 19.28 2.31 -4.48
CA PRO A 60 19.89 3.22 -3.49
C PRO A 60 19.41 4.67 -3.55
N ASN A 61 18.94 5.13 -4.71
CA ASN A 61 18.54 6.53 -4.94
C ASN A 61 17.03 6.70 -5.13
N VAL A 62 16.21 5.69 -4.80
CA VAL A 62 14.77 5.77 -5.00
C VAL A 62 14.12 6.53 -3.83
N GLY A 63 13.65 7.74 -4.12
CA GLY A 63 12.93 8.58 -3.18
C GLY A 63 11.42 8.41 -3.22
N LEU A 64 10.74 9.02 -2.24
CA LEU A 64 9.29 9.17 -2.24
C LEU A 64 8.84 10.20 -3.29
N THR A 65 7.71 9.92 -3.94
CA THR A 65 7.02 10.93 -4.77
C THR A 65 6.48 12.07 -3.89
N PRO A 66 6.16 13.26 -4.43
CA PRO A 66 5.61 14.36 -3.64
C PRO A 66 4.38 13.96 -2.82
N ASN A 67 3.43 13.23 -3.42
CA ASN A 67 2.23 12.76 -2.71
C ASN A 67 2.58 11.77 -1.59
N GLN A 68 3.57 10.90 -1.80
CA GLN A 68 4.04 9.96 -0.77
C GLN A 68 4.69 10.70 0.41
N LYS A 69 5.45 11.77 0.14
CA LYS A 69 6.03 12.62 1.20
C LYS A 69 4.95 13.30 2.05
N ILE A 70 3.79 13.60 1.46
CA ILE A 70 2.66 14.20 2.17
C ILE A 70 1.86 13.14 2.94
N ASN A 71 1.48 12.03 2.29
CA ASN A 71 0.52 11.08 2.82
C ASN A 71 1.14 10.02 3.74
N LEU A 72 2.31 9.45 3.41
CA LEU A 72 2.86 8.32 4.17
C LEU A 72 3.12 8.67 5.65
N PRO A 73 3.71 9.83 6.01
CA PRO A 73 3.88 10.18 7.42
C PRO A 73 2.55 10.24 8.18
N GLN A 74 1.51 10.81 7.56
CA GLN A 74 0.18 10.91 8.17
C GLN A 74 -0.46 9.53 8.37
N LEU A 75 -0.41 8.67 7.35
CA LEU A 75 -0.96 7.31 7.39
C LEU A 75 -0.25 6.42 8.41
N MET A 76 1.07 6.58 8.60
CA MET A 76 1.86 5.81 9.55
C MET A 76 1.70 6.29 10.99
N GLN A 77 1.70 7.62 11.22
CA GLN A 77 1.73 8.20 12.57
C GLN A 77 0.33 8.42 13.14
N ASN A 78 -0.55 9.05 12.35
CA ASN A 78 -1.85 9.51 12.83
C ASN A 78 -2.96 8.48 12.56
N LYS A 79 -2.69 7.52 11.66
CA LYS A 79 -3.63 6.51 11.17
C LYS A 79 -5.03 7.08 10.86
N PRO A 80 -5.13 8.20 10.11
CA PRO A 80 -6.41 8.81 9.79
C PRO A 80 -7.25 7.85 8.94
N ALA A 81 -8.56 8.10 8.91
CA ALA A 81 -9.41 7.50 7.91
C ALA A 81 -8.97 7.94 6.50
N PHE A 82 -9.09 7.05 5.52
CA PHE A 82 -8.81 7.34 4.12
C PHE A 82 -9.95 6.83 3.23
N ILE A 83 -10.02 7.31 1.98
CA ILE A 83 -11.04 6.84 1.03
C ILE A 83 -10.37 5.92 0.00
N PRO A 84 -10.75 4.63 -0.10
CA PRO A 84 -10.30 3.79 -1.20
C PRO A 84 -10.84 4.31 -2.53
N VAL A 85 -10.00 4.35 -3.57
CA VAL A 85 -10.37 4.87 -4.89
C VAL A 85 -9.83 4.01 -6.03
N GLY A 86 -10.55 4.03 -7.15
CA GLY A 86 -10.12 3.37 -8.38
C GLY A 86 -10.48 1.88 -8.47
N LYS A 87 -10.19 1.29 -9.63
CA LYS A 87 -10.67 -0.06 -9.99
C LYS A 87 -10.04 -1.19 -9.18
N ASN A 88 -8.77 -1.06 -8.82
CA ASN A 88 -8.08 -2.07 -8.03
C ASN A 88 -8.57 -2.07 -6.58
N ALA A 89 -8.89 -0.91 -6.01
CA ALA A 89 -9.50 -0.83 -4.68
C ALA A 89 -10.87 -1.53 -4.62
N MET A 90 -11.68 -1.51 -5.69
CA MET A 90 -12.97 -2.22 -5.74
C MET A 90 -12.84 -3.75 -5.62
N LYS A 91 -11.67 -4.30 -5.94
CA LYS A 91 -11.39 -5.73 -5.87
C LYS A 91 -11.02 -6.20 -4.46
N ILE A 92 -10.72 -5.28 -3.54
CA ILE A 92 -10.49 -5.60 -2.14
C ILE A 92 -11.81 -5.96 -1.48
N LYS A 93 -11.86 -7.17 -0.90
CA LYS A 93 -13.04 -7.70 -0.19
C LYS A 93 -12.75 -7.80 1.30
N LEU A 94 -12.63 -6.63 1.94
CA LEU A 94 -12.53 -6.51 3.39
C LEU A 94 -13.75 -5.77 3.95
N PRO A 95 -14.18 -6.06 5.19
CA PRO A 95 -15.21 -5.29 5.85
C PRO A 95 -14.87 -3.79 5.84
N ASN A 96 -15.88 -2.96 5.57
CA ASN A 96 -15.80 -1.49 5.55
C ASN A 96 -14.82 -0.88 4.52
N PHE A 97 -14.09 -1.69 3.74
CA PHE A 97 -13.20 -1.23 2.67
C PHE A 97 -14.00 -0.99 1.38
N THR A 98 -14.82 0.05 1.38
CA THR A 98 -15.71 0.39 0.26
C THR A 98 -15.18 1.59 -0.50
N VAL A 99 -15.07 1.47 -1.83
CA VAL A 99 -14.61 2.58 -2.68
C VAL A 99 -15.55 3.78 -2.57
N GLY A 100 -14.96 4.97 -2.41
CA GLY A 100 -15.70 6.23 -2.25
C GLY A 100 -16.27 6.46 -0.86
N GLN A 101 -16.05 5.55 0.10
CA GLN A 101 -16.44 5.72 1.49
C GLN A 101 -15.20 5.81 2.39
N PRO A 102 -15.23 6.57 3.50
CA PRO A 102 -14.14 6.57 4.46
C PRO A 102 -13.95 5.19 5.09
N TYR A 103 -12.72 4.70 5.09
CA TYR A 103 -12.24 3.55 5.84
C TYR A 103 -11.58 4.03 7.13
N SER A 104 -12.16 3.72 8.28
CA SER A 104 -11.72 4.17 9.61
C SER A 104 -11.23 3.05 10.53
N GLU A 105 -11.24 1.81 10.06
CA GLU A 105 -10.80 0.64 10.83
C GLU A 105 -9.26 0.56 10.92
N PRO A 106 -8.71 -0.25 11.84
CA PRO A 106 -7.25 -0.39 11.97
C PRO A 106 -6.58 -0.87 10.68
N TYR A 107 -5.45 -0.24 10.34
CA TYR A 107 -4.58 -0.65 9.24
C TYR A 107 -3.11 -0.47 9.60
N ILE A 108 -2.22 -1.10 8.82
CA ILE A 108 -0.78 -0.95 8.94
C ILE A 108 -0.22 -0.50 7.59
N VAL A 109 0.59 0.55 7.60
CA VAL A 109 1.39 0.94 6.43
C VAL A 109 2.77 0.33 6.58
N VAL A 110 3.22 -0.40 5.56
CA VAL A 110 4.55 -0.99 5.51
C VAL A 110 5.34 -0.32 4.41
N PHE A 111 6.39 0.38 4.81
CA PHE A 111 7.39 0.93 3.91
C PHE A 111 8.64 0.04 3.94
N LYS A 112 9.00 -0.59 2.82
CA LYS A 112 10.20 -1.42 2.70
C LYS A 112 11.11 -0.89 1.61
N HIS A 113 12.42 -0.85 1.89
CA HIS A 113 13.44 -0.47 0.93
C HIS A 113 14.38 -1.66 0.70
N TYR A 114 14.35 -2.22 -0.51
CA TYR A 114 15.29 -3.25 -0.95
C TYR A 114 16.49 -2.56 -1.65
N PHE A 115 17.71 -2.92 -1.24
CA PHE A 115 18.97 -2.38 -1.77
C PHE A 115 19.58 -3.32 -2.81
#